data_AF-A0AAV1CQR0-F1
#
_entry.id   AF-A0AAV1CQR0-F1
#
_cell.length_a   1.000
_cell.length_b   1.000
_cell.length_c   1.000
_cell.angle_alpha   90.00
_cell.angle_beta   90.00
_cell.angle_gamma   90.00
#
_symmetry.space_group_name_H-M   'P 1'
#
loop_
_entity.id
_entity.type
_entity.pdbx_description
1 polymer ?
#
loop_
_entity_poly.entity_id
_entity_poly.type
_entity_poly.pdbx_seq_one_letter_code
_entity_poly.pdbx_strand_id
1 'polypeptide(L)'
;MATRFALKLLKQSVSNVVRQKPNVVPRYHYCTNAAPTPPPRKIPHSSKKGRLFTGATLALLIGGGAYASTVDEATFCSWMFNATKLVNPFFAFLDPEVAHRLAVSAAARGWVPREKRPDPSMLGVELWGKRFSNPIGLSAGFDKNAEAVEGLLGLGFGFVEVGSVTPVPQEGNPKPRIFRLPKEGAIINRCGFNSEGIVAVAKRLGAQHGKRKLETSTTSSPAEDDVKQGGKAGPGILGVNLGKNKTSEDAAADYVQGVHTLSQYADYLVINVSSPNTPGLRQLQGRKQLKDLVKKVQAARDEMQWGEEGPPPLLVKIAPDLSRQDLEDIAAVALALRLDGLIISNTSIQRPDSVSKNPVAQETGGLSGKPIFPLSTNILKEMYILTKGKIPLIGCGGISSGEDAYKKVRAGASLVQLYTAFAYGGPALIPQLKAELAQCLERDGFKSIYEAVGADCR
;
A
#
# COMPACT_ATOMS: atom_id res chain seq x y z
N MET A 1 -25.46 30.87 -39.86
CA MET A 1 -26.91 30.73 -39.56
C MET A 1 -27.15 29.47 -38.71
N ALA A 2 -26.51 29.36 -37.54
CA ALA A 2 -26.59 28.20 -36.65
C ALA A 2 -26.46 28.58 -35.16
N THR A 3 -26.94 29.78 -34.81
CA THR A 3 -26.90 30.35 -33.45
C THR A 3 -28.24 30.96 -33.01
N ARG A 4 -29.34 30.59 -33.68
CA ARG A 4 -30.71 31.03 -33.33
C ARG A 4 -31.66 29.90 -32.89
N PHE A 5 -31.22 28.64 -32.84
CA PHE A 5 -32.08 27.53 -32.44
C PHE A 5 -31.86 27.05 -31.00
N ALA A 6 -30.67 27.27 -30.43
CA ALA A 6 -30.35 26.82 -29.07
C ALA A 6 -30.96 27.68 -27.94
N LEU A 7 -31.43 28.91 -28.23
CA LEU A 7 -32.03 29.81 -27.23
C LEU A 7 -33.56 29.66 -27.07
N LYS A 8 -34.23 28.83 -27.88
CA LYS A 8 -35.69 28.69 -27.85
C LYS A 8 -36.18 27.54 -26.97
N LEU A 9 -35.30 26.59 -26.62
CA LEU A 9 -35.64 25.42 -25.80
C LEU A 9 -35.37 25.61 -24.30
N LEU A 10 -34.70 26.69 -23.89
CA LEU A 10 -34.41 26.95 -22.47
C LEU A 10 -35.42 27.89 -21.77
N LYS A 11 -36.48 28.34 -22.47
CA LYS A 11 -37.43 29.34 -21.97
C LYS A 11 -38.88 28.87 -21.80
N GLN A 12 -39.17 27.58 -21.91
CA GLN A 12 -40.55 27.07 -21.94
C GLN A 12 -40.88 25.95 -20.95
N SER A 13 -40.09 25.77 -19.88
CA SER A 13 -40.42 24.88 -18.76
C SER A 13 -40.22 25.52 -17.39
N VAL A 14 -40.53 26.82 -17.31
CA VAL A 14 -40.82 27.48 -16.03
C VAL A 14 -42.09 28.30 -16.23
N SER A 15 -43.11 28.03 -15.39
CA SER A 15 -44.50 28.56 -15.37
C SER A 15 -45.49 27.58 -16.01
N ASN A 16 -46.56 27.09 -15.38
CA ASN A 16 -47.22 27.49 -14.14
C ASN A 16 -47.75 26.27 -13.39
N VAL A 17 -47.49 26.29 -12.09
CA VAL A 17 -48.19 25.53 -11.05
C VAL A 17 -49.52 26.25 -10.75
N VAL A 18 -50.53 25.48 -10.31
CA VAL A 18 -51.83 25.89 -9.74
C VAL A 18 -52.98 26.19 -10.73
N ARG A 19 -53.99 25.31 -10.80
CA ARG A 19 -55.34 25.51 -10.22
C ARG A 19 -56.24 24.27 -10.39
N GLN A 20 -57.12 24.10 -9.41
CA GLN A 20 -57.86 22.89 -9.01
C GLN A 20 -59.22 22.68 -9.72
N LYS A 21 -59.65 21.38 -9.74
CA LYS A 21 -61.02 20.83 -9.49
C LYS A 21 -62.17 21.01 -10.53
N PRO A 22 -63.28 20.21 -10.48
CA PRO A 22 -63.34 18.75 -10.74
C PRO A 22 -64.62 18.31 -11.54
N ASN A 23 -64.79 16.98 -11.68
CA ASN A 23 -66.03 16.20 -11.95
C ASN A 23 -66.72 16.29 -13.32
N VAL A 24 -66.73 15.16 -14.06
CA VAL A 24 -67.95 14.42 -14.49
C VAL A 24 -67.56 12.95 -14.75
N VAL A 25 -68.37 12.02 -14.25
CA VAL A 25 -68.42 10.55 -14.52
C VAL A 25 -69.84 10.33 -15.07
N PRO A 26 -70.15 9.47 -16.09
CA PRO A 26 -69.89 8.02 -16.01
C PRO A 26 -69.75 7.18 -17.31
N ARG A 27 -69.22 5.94 -17.12
CA ARG A 27 -69.61 4.61 -17.70
C ARG A 27 -69.83 4.48 -19.22
N TYR A 28 -69.43 3.45 -19.97
CA TYR A 28 -68.91 2.08 -19.80
C TYR A 28 -68.20 1.73 -21.14
N HIS A 29 -67.21 0.83 -21.14
CA HIS A 29 -67.09 -0.35 -22.03
C HIS A 29 -65.70 -0.99 -21.88
N TYR A 30 -65.67 -2.27 -21.52
CA TYR A 30 -64.49 -3.11 -21.52
C TYR A 30 -64.11 -3.45 -22.96
N CYS A 31 -62.92 -3.06 -23.39
CA CYS A 31 -62.19 -3.68 -24.50
C CYS A 31 -60.72 -3.83 -24.08
N THR A 32 -60.31 -5.08 -23.98
CA THR A 32 -58.93 -5.52 -23.81
C THR A 32 -58.09 -5.09 -25.00
N ASN A 33 -57.01 -4.33 -24.78
CA ASN A 33 -55.85 -4.33 -25.67
C ASN A 33 -54.61 -3.91 -24.88
N ALA A 34 -53.74 -4.89 -24.65
CA ALA A 34 -52.41 -4.71 -24.07
C ALA A 34 -51.53 -3.91 -25.05
N ALA A 35 -50.94 -2.81 -24.59
CA ALA A 35 -49.91 -2.10 -25.33
C ALA A 35 -48.60 -2.92 -25.30
N PRO A 36 -47.85 -3.02 -26.43
CA PRO A 36 -46.67 -3.86 -26.51
C PRO A 36 -45.50 -3.27 -25.70
N THR A 37 -44.89 -4.12 -24.87
CA THR A 37 -43.61 -3.90 -24.19
C THR A 37 -42.47 -3.62 -25.19
N PRO A 38 -41.54 -2.69 -24.89
CA PRO A 38 -40.38 -2.45 -25.74
C PRO A 38 -39.47 -3.70 -25.76
N PRO A 39 -38.82 -4.03 -26.89
CA PRO A 39 -37.96 -5.21 -26.96
C PRO A 39 -36.77 -5.06 -26.02
N PRO A 40 -36.32 -6.15 -25.36
CA PRO A 40 -35.16 -6.10 -24.49
C PRO A 40 -33.92 -5.70 -25.28
N ARG A 41 -33.14 -4.74 -24.76
CA ARG A 41 -31.81 -4.41 -25.28
C ARG A 41 -30.96 -5.69 -25.27
N LYS A 42 -30.59 -6.19 -26.46
CA LYS A 42 -29.69 -7.33 -26.60
C LYS A 42 -28.36 -6.98 -25.95
N ILE A 43 -28.07 -7.62 -24.82
CA ILE A 43 -26.73 -7.68 -24.23
C ILE A 43 -25.81 -8.31 -25.30
N PRO A 44 -24.65 -7.72 -25.62
CA PRO A 44 -23.75 -8.32 -26.60
C PRO A 44 -23.35 -9.73 -26.12
N HIS A 45 -23.70 -10.76 -26.88
CA HIS A 45 -23.19 -12.10 -26.63
C HIS A 45 -21.66 -12.11 -26.82
N SER A 46 -20.93 -12.59 -25.81
CA SER A 46 -19.49 -12.82 -25.90
C SER A 46 -19.16 -13.63 -27.16
N SER A 47 -18.24 -13.16 -28.01
CA SER A 47 -17.90 -13.85 -29.25
C SER A 47 -17.39 -15.27 -28.97
N LYS A 48 -17.72 -16.24 -29.84
CA LYS A 48 -17.22 -17.63 -29.75
C LYS A 48 -15.69 -17.69 -29.69
N LYS A 49 -15.01 -16.73 -30.35
CA LYS A 49 -13.55 -16.56 -30.31
C LYS A 49 -13.03 -16.21 -28.91
N GLY A 50 -13.74 -15.32 -28.19
CA GLY A 50 -13.40 -14.98 -26.80
C GLY A 50 -13.48 -16.19 -25.87
N ARG A 51 -14.54 -17.00 -25.99
CA ARG A 51 -14.71 -18.22 -25.17
C ARG A 51 -13.64 -19.28 -25.44
N LEU A 52 -13.25 -19.48 -26.70
CA LEU A 52 -12.18 -20.41 -27.06
C LEU A 52 -10.82 -19.99 -26.47
N PHE A 53 -10.52 -18.69 -26.53
CA PHE A 53 -9.27 -18.14 -26.01
C PHE A 53 -9.18 -18.23 -24.49
N THR A 54 -10.30 -17.98 -23.79
CA THR A 54 -10.39 -18.16 -22.33
C THR A 54 -10.24 -19.63 -21.93
N GLY A 55 -10.88 -20.55 -22.66
CA GLY A 55 -10.78 -21.99 -22.41
C GLY A 55 -9.37 -22.55 -22.61
N ALA A 56 -8.69 -22.16 -23.70
CA ALA A 56 -7.32 -22.58 -23.97
C ALA A 56 -6.32 -22.06 -22.93
N THR A 57 -6.48 -20.80 -22.50
CA THR A 57 -5.63 -20.22 -21.44
C THR A 57 -5.81 -20.97 -20.12
N LEU A 58 -7.06 -21.30 -19.77
CA LEU A 58 -7.35 -22.04 -18.54
C LEU A 58 -6.80 -23.47 -18.59
N ALA A 59 -6.91 -24.16 -19.74
CA ALA A 59 -6.35 -25.49 -19.93
C ALA A 59 -4.81 -25.51 -19.84
N LEU A 60 -4.13 -24.52 -20.41
CA LEU A 60 -2.67 -24.37 -20.30
C LEU A 60 -2.23 -24.08 -18.86
N LEU A 61 -2.99 -23.26 -18.13
CA LEU A 61 -2.73 -23.02 -16.72
C LEU A 61 -2.91 -24.32 -15.91
N ILE A 62 -4.01 -25.02 -16.08
CA ILE A 62 -4.26 -26.27 -15.32
C ILE A 62 -3.22 -27.34 -15.67
N GLY A 63 -2.94 -27.55 -16.96
CA GLY A 63 -1.96 -28.54 -17.41
C GLY A 63 -0.53 -28.20 -17.00
N GLY A 64 -0.12 -26.94 -17.12
CA GLY A 64 1.19 -26.47 -16.66
C GLY A 64 1.36 -26.58 -15.15
N GLY A 65 0.31 -26.29 -14.38
CA GLY A 65 0.30 -26.45 -12.93
C GLY A 65 0.41 -27.91 -12.49
N ALA A 66 -0.34 -28.81 -13.15
CA ALA A 66 -0.25 -30.24 -12.91
C ALA A 66 1.17 -30.76 -13.20
N TYR A 67 1.77 -30.41 -14.33
CA TYR A 67 3.15 -30.78 -14.64
C TYR A 67 4.14 -30.23 -13.60
N ALA A 68 4.12 -28.92 -13.32
CA ALA A 68 5.04 -28.30 -12.36
C ALA A 68 4.93 -28.89 -10.94
N SER A 69 3.72 -29.29 -10.52
CA SER A 69 3.49 -29.93 -9.22
C SER A 69 4.16 -31.31 -9.07
N THR A 70 4.53 -31.94 -10.20
CA THR A 70 5.20 -33.24 -10.19
C THR A 70 6.73 -33.14 -10.14
N VAL A 71 7.31 -31.95 -10.33
CA VAL A 71 8.77 -31.74 -10.39
C VAL A 71 9.34 -31.52 -8.99
N ASP A 72 9.09 -30.33 -8.42
CA ASP A 72 9.52 -29.95 -7.07
C ASP A 72 8.76 -28.70 -6.58
N GLU A 73 8.86 -28.43 -5.28
CA GLU A 73 8.13 -27.34 -4.63
C GLU A 73 8.56 -25.94 -5.10
N ALA A 74 9.84 -25.74 -5.44
CA ALA A 74 10.35 -24.46 -5.92
C ALA A 74 9.91 -24.19 -7.37
N THR A 75 9.91 -25.22 -8.22
CA THR A 75 9.38 -25.14 -9.59
C THR A 75 7.89 -24.87 -9.60
N PHE A 76 7.11 -25.57 -8.77
CA PHE A 76 5.68 -25.30 -8.62
C PHE A 76 5.41 -23.88 -8.09
N CYS A 77 6.19 -23.42 -7.10
CA CYS A 77 6.14 -22.04 -6.60
C CYS A 77 6.42 -21.03 -7.73
N SER A 78 7.49 -21.21 -8.49
CA SER A 78 7.83 -20.35 -9.63
C SER A 78 6.70 -20.29 -10.67
N TRP A 79 6.09 -21.44 -10.98
CA TRP A 79 4.95 -21.52 -11.88
C TRP A 79 3.75 -20.74 -11.35
N MET A 80 3.40 -20.90 -10.07
CA MET A 80 2.30 -20.18 -9.40
C MET A 80 2.49 -18.66 -9.45
N PHE A 81 3.69 -18.16 -9.16
CA PHE A 81 4.00 -16.73 -9.27
C PHE A 81 3.91 -16.26 -10.73
N ASN A 82 4.47 -17.00 -11.69
CA ASN A 82 4.38 -16.63 -13.11
C ASN A 82 2.95 -16.63 -13.65
N ALA A 83 2.09 -17.54 -13.19
CA ALA A 83 0.67 -17.54 -13.54
C ALA A 83 -0.02 -16.23 -13.16
N THR A 84 0.41 -15.58 -12.06
CA THR A 84 -0.14 -14.27 -11.68
C THR A 84 0.14 -13.18 -12.70
N LYS A 85 1.20 -13.27 -13.52
CA LYS A 85 1.46 -12.32 -14.63
C LYS A 85 0.37 -12.36 -15.71
N LEU A 86 -0.30 -13.50 -15.87
CA LEU A 86 -1.42 -13.67 -16.80
C LEU A 86 -2.73 -13.17 -16.19
N VAL A 87 -2.89 -13.31 -14.87
CA VAL A 87 -4.11 -12.89 -14.15
C VAL A 87 -4.12 -11.38 -13.86
N ASN A 88 -2.97 -10.80 -13.52
CA ASN A 88 -2.89 -9.42 -13.04
C ASN A 88 -3.40 -8.36 -14.04
N PRO A 89 -3.17 -8.49 -15.36
CA PRO A 89 -3.73 -7.57 -16.35
C PRO A 89 -5.26 -7.44 -16.30
N PHE A 90 -5.98 -8.46 -15.83
CA PHE A 90 -7.44 -8.39 -15.71
C PHE A 90 -7.91 -7.41 -14.63
N PHE A 91 -7.10 -7.17 -13.58
CA PHE A 91 -7.41 -6.17 -12.56
C PHE A 91 -7.40 -4.74 -13.11
N ALA A 92 -6.75 -4.51 -14.26
CA ALA A 92 -6.74 -3.22 -14.93
C ALA A 92 -8.13 -2.81 -15.46
N PHE A 93 -9.01 -3.78 -15.75
CA PHE A 93 -10.38 -3.54 -16.24
C PHE A 93 -11.39 -3.25 -15.13
N LEU A 94 -11.00 -3.45 -13.87
CA LEU A 94 -11.85 -3.17 -12.72
C LEU A 94 -11.60 -1.77 -12.19
N ASP A 95 -12.61 -1.19 -11.53
CA ASP A 95 -12.44 0.00 -10.71
C ASP A 95 -11.27 -0.20 -9.73
N PRO A 96 -10.38 0.80 -9.53
CA PRO A 96 -9.20 0.63 -8.70
C PRO A 96 -9.47 0.20 -7.27
N GLU A 97 -10.55 0.68 -6.64
CA GLU A 97 -10.91 0.27 -5.27
C GLU A 97 -11.51 -1.13 -5.23
N VAL A 98 -12.32 -1.50 -6.23
CA VAL A 98 -12.85 -2.87 -6.33
C VAL A 98 -11.73 -3.87 -6.54
N ALA A 99 -10.81 -3.59 -7.47
CA ALA A 99 -9.62 -4.39 -7.71
C ALA A 99 -8.78 -4.57 -6.44
N HIS A 100 -8.55 -3.46 -5.71
CA HIS A 100 -7.79 -3.46 -4.47
C HIS A 100 -8.45 -4.32 -3.39
N ARG A 101 -9.77 -4.17 -3.20
CA ARG A 101 -10.54 -4.99 -2.26
C ARG A 101 -10.49 -6.46 -2.60
N LEU A 102 -10.60 -6.82 -3.88
CA LEU A 102 -10.47 -8.21 -4.32
C LEU A 102 -9.07 -8.77 -4.04
N ALA A 103 -8.02 -7.98 -4.26
CA ALA A 103 -6.65 -8.40 -3.98
C ALA A 103 -6.40 -8.66 -2.48
N VAL A 104 -6.81 -7.73 -1.61
CA VAL A 104 -6.73 -7.90 -0.15
C VAL A 104 -7.56 -9.11 0.30
N SER A 105 -8.78 -9.23 -0.22
CA SER A 105 -9.71 -10.34 0.04
C SER A 105 -9.14 -11.71 -0.38
N ALA A 106 -8.45 -11.77 -1.52
CA ALA A 106 -7.77 -12.97 -2.00
C ALA A 106 -6.57 -13.33 -1.11
N ALA A 107 -5.75 -12.35 -0.73
CA ALA A 107 -4.64 -12.55 0.18
C ALA A 107 -5.10 -13.02 1.58
N ALA A 108 -6.15 -12.42 2.13
CA ALA A 108 -6.76 -12.80 3.41
C ALA A 108 -7.28 -14.25 3.42
N ARG A 109 -7.69 -14.78 2.27
CA ARG A 109 -8.19 -16.16 2.11
C ARG A 109 -7.11 -17.16 1.70
N GLY A 110 -5.85 -16.73 1.53
CA GLY A 110 -4.77 -17.58 1.06
C GLY A 110 -4.91 -17.99 -0.41
N TRP A 111 -5.63 -17.23 -1.24
CA TRP A 111 -5.77 -17.47 -2.69
C TRP A 111 -4.65 -16.84 -3.52
N VAL A 112 -3.60 -16.36 -2.85
CA VAL A 112 -2.39 -15.82 -3.47
C VAL A 112 -1.26 -16.86 -3.33
N PRO A 113 -0.30 -16.89 -4.26
CA PRO A 113 0.82 -17.83 -4.15
C PRO A 113 1.65 -17.54 -2.90
N ARG A 114 2.14 -18.59 -2.23
CA ARG A 114 3.06 -18.44 -1.10
C ARG A 114 4.49 -18.63 -1.60
N GLU A 115 5.39 -17.71 -1.25
CA GLU A 115 6.81 -17.80 -1.59
C GLU A 115 7.45 -18.89 -0.73
N LYS A 116 7.95 -19.92 -1.42
CA LYS A 116 8.60 -21.08 -0.81
C LYS A 116 10.04 -21.25 -1.27
N ARG A 117 10.63 -20.23 -1.89
CA ARG A 117 12.06 -20.19 -2.20
C ARG A 117 12.78 -19.39 -1.12
N PRO A 118 14.02 -19.75 -0.75
CA PRO A 118 14.80 -18.95 0.19
C PRO A 118 15.12 -17.58 -0.39
N ASP A 119 15.21 -16.57 0.48
CA ASP A 119 15.73 -15.27 0.11
C ASP A 119 17.26 -15.35 -0.10
N PRO A 120 17.83 -14.61 -1.06
CA PRO A 120 19.29 -14.48 -1.17
C PRO A 120 19.88 -13.97 0.15
N SER A 121 20.89 -14.67 0.69
CA SER A 121 21.43 -14.41 2.03
C SER A 121 21.96 -12.98 2.22
N MET A 122 22.52 -12.39 1.15
CA MET A 122 23.05 -11.03 1.15
C MET A 122 21.99 -9.93 1.34
N LEU A 123 20.69 -10.28 1.20
CA LEU A 123 19.57 -9.37 1.42
C LEU A 123 19.10 -9.34 2.87
N GLY A 124 19.58 -10.23 3.74
CA GLY A 124 19.20 -10.26 5.14
C GLY A 124 19.58 -8.96 5.87
N VAL A 125 18.67 -8.43 6.69
CA VAL A 125 18.88 -7.22 7.49
C VAL A 125 18.47 -7.48 8.93
N GLU A 126 19.41 -7.43 9.85
CA GLU A 126 19.22 -7.13 11.27
C GLU A 126 19.04 -5.63 11.51
N LEU A 127 17.87 -5.25 12.01
CA LEU A 127 17.54 -3.89 12.37
C LEU A 127 16.58 -3.90 13.55
N TRP A 128 16.81 -3.00 14.53
CA TRP A 128 16.00 -2.90 15.74
C TRP A 128 15.91 -4.20 16.56
N GLY A 129 17.00 -4.98 16.60
CA GLY A 129 17.00 -6.30 17.25
C GLY A 129 16.13 -7.35 16.53
N LYS A 130 15.65 -7.06 15.33
CA LYS A 130 14.81 -7.95 14.51
C LYS A 130 15.52 -8.34 13.23
N ARG A 131 15.31 -9.57 12.78
CA ARG A 131 15.89 -10.10 11.54
C ARG A 131 14.86 -10.10 10.41
N PHE A 132 15.07 -9.25 9.43
CA PHE A 132 14.36 -9.22 8.16
C PHE A 132 15.06 -10.18 7.19
N SER A 133 14.32 -11.11 6.57
CA SER A 133 14.91 -12.05 5.61
C SER A 133 15.32 -11.37 4.29
N ASN A 134 14.64 -10.27 3.95
CA ASN A 134 14.96 -9.38 2.83
C ASN A 134 14.47 -7.95 3.15
N PRO A 135 14.96 -6.91 2.46
CA PRO A 135 14.66 -5.52 2.80
C PRO A 135 13.37 -5.00 2.15
N ILE A 136 12.61 -5.85 1.45
CA ILE A 136 11.51 -5.43 0.58
C ILE A 136 10.20 -5.57 1.33
N GLY A 137 9.54 -4.43 1.59
CA GLY A 137 8.28 -4.38 2.31
C GLY A 137 7.12 -3.80 1.53
N LEU A 138 5.91 -4.08 2.01
CA LEU A 138 4.68 -3.47 1.54
C LEU A 138 4.37 -2.21 2.34
N SER A 139 4.16 -1.08 1.66
CA SER A 139 3.86 0.19 2.33
C SER A 139 2.43 0.24 2.91
N ALA A 140 2.22 1.08 3.93
CA ALA A 140 0.88 1.39 4.42
C ALA A 140 -0.06 1.88 3.32
N GLY A 141 -1.33 1.67 3.57
CA GLY A 141 -2.44 2.01 2.69
C GLY A 141 -2.92 0.81 1.88
N PHE A 142 -2.10 -0.25 1.74
CA PHE A 142 -2.50 -1.46 1.03
C PHE A 142 -3.45 -2.29 1.89
N ASP A 143 -2.98 -2.80 3.04
CA ASP A 143 -3.83 -3.45 4.03
C ASP A 143 -4.17 -2.48 5.16
N LYS A 144 -5.18 -1.63 4.94
CA LYS A 144 -5.55 -0.58 5.89
C LYS A 144 -6.09 -1.10 7.21
N ASN A 145 -6.66 -2.30 7.18
CA ASN A 145 -7.47 -2.83 8.26
C ASN A 145 -6.89 -4.13 8.87
N ALA A 146 -5.66 -4.51 8.49
CA ALA A 146 -5.01 -5.76 8.88
C ALA A 146 -5.82 -7.02 8.50
N GLU A 147 -6.43 -7.01 7.32
CA GLU A 147 -7.25 -8.10 6.79
C GLU A 147 -6.39 -9.27 6.27
N ALA A 148 -5.19 -8.99 5.76
CA ALA A 148 -4.45 -9.91 4.91
C ALA A 148 -2.96 -10.06 5.28
N VAL A 149 -2.55 -9.66 6.49
CA VAL A 149 -1.14 -9.64 6.92
C VAL A 149 -0.40 -10.94 6.60
N GLU A 150 -0.94 -12.09 7.02
CA GLU A 150 -0.31 -13.40 6.80
C GLU A 150 -0.17 -13.72 5.31
N GLY A 151 -1.24 -13.51 4.53
CA GLY A 151 -1.22 -13.76 3.09
C GLY A 151 -0.24 -12.84 2.37
N LEU A 152 -0.12 -11.58 2.80
CA LEU A 152 0.81 -10.61 2.22
C LEU A 152 2.27 -10.94 2.57
N LEU A 153 2.57 -11.26 3.84
CA LEU A 153 3.89 -11.75 4.22
C LEU A 153 4.24 -13.05 3.48
N GLY A 154 3.26 -13.94 3.32
CA GLY A 154 3.36 -15.17 2.56
C GLY A 154 3.71 -14.98 1.08
N LEU A 155 3.45 -13.82 0.47
CA LEU A 155 3.91 -13.51 -0.89
C LEU A 155 5.43 -13.32 -1.01
N GLY A 156 6.14 -13.24 0.12
CA GLY A 156 7.61 -13.14 0.17
C GLY A 156 8.15 -11.74 0.46
N PHE A 157 7.30 -10.81 0.93
CA PHE A 157 7.76 -9.54 1.52
C PHE A 157 8.51 -9.83 2.82
N GLY A 158 9.64 -9.15 3.05
CA GLY A 158 10.34 -9.21 4.33
C GLY A 158 9.54 -8.56 5.47
N PHE A 159 8.67 -7.59 5.14
CA PHE A 159 7.80 -6.93 6.09
C PHE A 159 6.55 -6.30 5.45
N VAL A 160 5.49 -6.11 6.22
CA VAL A 160 4.24 -5.47 5.78
C VAL A 160 3.88 -4.36 6.76
N GLU A 161 3.50 -3.18 6.25
CA GLU A 161 2.97 -2.08 7.05
C GLU A 161 1.45 -1.97 6.85
N VAL A 162 0.66 -2.21 7.89
CA VAL A 162 -0.81 -2.00 7.87
C VAL A 162 -1.19 -0.56 8.19
N GLY A 163 -2.43 -0.19 7.90
CA GLY A 163 -2.97 1.15 8.21
C GLY A 163 -2.86 2.14 7.03
N SER A 164 -2.92 3.45 7.23
CA SER A 164 -3.03 4.14 8.52
C SER A 164 -4.35 3.85 9.24
N VAL A 165 -4.24 3.40 10.48
CA VAL A 165 -5.38 3.11 11.35
C VAL A 165 -5.73 4.37 12.15
N THR A 166 -7.00 4.72 12.18
CA THR A 166 -7.52 5.84 12.99
C THR A 166 -8.27 5.33 14.21
N PRO A 167 -8.33 6.07 15.34
CA PRO A 167 -9.08 5.66 16.52
C PRO A 167 -10.51 5.23 16.24
N VAL A 168 -11.33 6.13 15.69
CA VAL A 168 -12.70 5.81 15.30
C VAL A 168 -12.79 5.42 13.82
N PRO A 169 -13.76 4.57 13.44
CA PRO A 169 -14.00 4.25 12.04
C PRO A 169 -14.32 5.51 11.22
N GLN A 170 -13.84 5.57 9.98
CA GLN A 170 -14.23 6.61 9.03
C GLN A 170 -14.16 6.10 7.60
N GLU A 171 -15.14 6.50 6.78
CA GLU A 171 -15.26 6.08 5.37
C GLU A 171 -14.15 6.67 4.48
N GLY A 172 -13.52 7.77 4.89
CA GLY A 172 -12.62 8.59 4.10
C GLY A 172 -13.35 9.60 3.20
N ASN A 173 -12.67 10.14 2.19
CA ASN A 173 -13.25 11.12 1.27
C ASN A 173 -14.19 10.46 0.23
N PRO A 174 -15.11 11.20 -0.42
CA PRO A 174 -16.04 10.66 -1.42
C PRO A 174 -15.36 10.00 -2.62
N LYS A 175 -16.01 9.00 -3.22
CA LYS A 175 -15.55 8.31 -4.44
C LYS A 175 -16.03 9.04 -5.71
N PRO A 176 -15.31 8.92 -6.85
CA PRO A 176 -14.04 8.24 -7.05
C PRO A 176 -12.85 9.01 -6.43
N ARG A 177 -11.90 8.26 -5.88
CA ARG A 177 -10.76 8.80 -5.10
C ARG A 177 -9.45 8.07 -5.31
N ILE A 178 -9.39 7.13 -6.24
CA ILE A 178 -8.18 6.47 -6.70
C ILE A 178 -8.22 6.48 -8.22
N PHE A 179 -7.17 7.00 -8.84
CA PHE A 179 -7.07 7.16 -10.27
C PHE A 179 -5.76 6.54 -10.76
N ARG A 180 -5.86 5.65 -11.74
CA ARG A 180 -4.72 4.94 -12.32
C ARG A 180 -4.17 5.73 -13.52
N LEU A 181 -2.85 5.82 -13.60
CA LEU A 181 -2.09 6.36 -14.73
C LEU A 181 -1.16 5.25 -15.23
N PRO A 182 -1.67 4.25 -15.98
CA PRO A 182 -0.93 3.03 -16.26
C PRO A 182 0.32 3.25 -17.11
N LYS A 183 0.28 4.19 -18.06
CA LYS A 183 1.41 4.49 -18.94
C LYS A 183 2.59 5.09 -18.16
N GLU A 184 2.27 5.86 -17.13
CA GLU A 184 3.20 6.54 -16.26
C GLU A 184 3.63 5.66 -15.07
N GLY A 185 3.01 4.50 -14.88
CA GLY A 185 3.25 3.63 -13.72
C GLY A 185 2.90 4.33 -12.40
N ALA A 186 1.79 5.08 -12.39
CA ALA A 186 1.45 6.01 -11.31
C ALA A 186 0.00 5.92 -10.85
N ILE A 187 -0.26 6.34 -9.62
CA ILE A 187 -1.61 6.45 -9.04
C ILE A 187 -1.75 7.83 -8.42
N ILE A 188 -2.90 8.48 -8.62
CA ILE A 188 -3.33 9.63 -7.82
C ILE A 188 -4.42 9.15 -6.87
N ASN A 189 -4.31 9.47 -5.58
CA ASN A 189 -5.33 9.12 -4.60
C ASN A 189 -5.66 10.25 -3.64
N ARG A 190 -6.93 10.30 -3.24
CA ARG A 190 -7.47 11.22 -2.23
C ARG A 190 -8.26 10.50 -1.14
N CYS A 191 -7.83 9.31 -0.70
CA CYS A 191 -8.62 8.47 0.20
C CYS A 191 -8.99 9.12 1.55
N GLY A 192 -8.07 9.86 2.18
CA GLY A 192 -8.31 10.52 3.47
C GLY A 192 -8.52 9.56 4.63
N PHE A 193 -7.57 8.63 4.84
CA PHE A 193 -7.58 7.64 5.94
C PHE A 193 -8.91 6.89 6.12
N ASN A 194 -9.44 6.27 5.06
CA ASN A 194 -10.54 5.31 5.26
C ASN A 194 -10.06 4.13 6.11
N SER A 195 -10.69 3.90 7.25
CA SER A 195 -10.28 2.93 8.26
C SER A 195 -11.50 2.41 9.02
N GLU A 196 -11.50 1.14 9.39
CA GLU A 196 -12.55 0.54 10.23
C GLU A 196 -12.35 0.78 11.73
N GLY A 197 -11.38 1.61 12.12
CA GLY A 197 -11.11 1.98 13.51
C GLY A 197 -10.16 1.02 14.24
N ILE A 198 -9.53 1.51 15.31
CA ILE A 198 -8.53 0.72 16.06
C ILE A 198 -9.11 -0.56 16.66
N VAL A 199 -10.38 -0.56 17.06
CA VAL A 199 -11.02 -1.74 17.71
C VAL A 199 -11.12 -2.90 16.72
N ALA A 200 -11.56 -2.64 15.49
CA ALA A 200 -11.67 -3.67 14.46
C ALA A 200 -10.29 -4.20 14.06
N VAL A 201 -9.30 -3.31 13.94
CA VAL A 201 -7.92 -3.69 13.61
C VAL A 201 -7.26 -4.48 14.74
N ALA A 202 -7.43 -4.06 16.00
CA ALA A 202 -6.91 -4.76 17.17
C ALA A 202 -7.45 -6.19 17.25
N LYS A 203 -8.76 -6.38 17.00
CA LYS A 203 -9.38 -7.70 16.97
C LYS A 203 -8.72 -8.62 15.92
N ARG A 204 -8.47 -8.11 14.71
CA ARG A 204 -7.83 -8.88 13.63
C ARG A 204 -6.38 -9.18 13.95
N LEU A 205 -5.63 -8.18 14.41
CA LEU A 205 -4.23 -8.35 14.79
C LEU A 205 -4.06 -9.30 15.96
N GLY A 206 -4.93 -9.26 16.98
CA GLY A 206 -4.94 -10.20 18.09
C GLY A 206 -5.18 -11.64 17.62
N ALA A 207 -6.13 -11.87 16.70
CA ALA A 207 -6.39 -13.19 16.12
C ALA A 207 -5.19 -13.73 15.31
N GLN A 208 -4.41 -12.85 14.70
CA GLN A 208 -3.22 -13.21 13.91
C GLN A 208 -1.94 -13.31 14.77
N HIS A 209 -1.85 -12.58 15.88
CA HIS A 209 -0.65 -12.46 16.70
C HIS A 209 -0.24 -13.80 17.32
N GLY A 210 -1.21 -14.58 17.84
CA GLY A 210 -0.94 -15.91 18.40
C GLY A 210 -0.34 -16.87 17.38
N LYS A 211 -0.78 -16.82 16.13
CA LYS A 211 -0.24 -17.64 15.04
C LYS A 211 1.20 -17.26 14.70
N ARG A 212 1.48 -15.96 14.55
CA ARG A 212 2.81 -15.44 14.19
C ARG A 212 3.87 -15.74 15.26
N LYS A 213 3.53 -15.63 16.56
CA LYS A 213 4.46 -15.99 17.64
C LYS A 213 4.81 -17.48 17.66
N LEU A 214 3.85 -18.36 17.37
CA LEU A 214 4.08 -19.79 17.32
C LEU A 214 5.02 -20.19 16.16
N GLU A 215 4.83 -19.61 14.97
CA GLU A 215 5.70 -19.85 13.80
C GLU A 215 7.14 -19.34 14.00
N THR A 216 7.32 -18.26 14.77
CA THR A 216 8.65 -17.73 15.12
C THR A 216 9.39 -18.69 16.04
N SER A 217 8.68 -19.33 16.98
CA SER A 217 9.27 -20.25 17.96
C SER A 217 9.65 -21.62 17.38
N THR A 218 9.02 -22.05 16.27
CA THR A 218 9.34 -23.32 15.59
C THR A 218 10.47 -23.19 14.58
N THR A 219 10.86 -21.96 14.19
CA THR A 219 11.93 -21.70 13.23
C THR A 219 13.29 -21.36 13.88
N SER A 220 13.34 -21.21 15.20
CA SER A 220 14.53 -20.81 15.97
C SER A 220 15.46 -21.96 16.39
N SER A 221 15.38 -23.15 15.78
CA SER A 221 16.38 -24.21 16.00
C SER A 221 16.70 -24.96 14.71
N PRO A 222 17.78 -24.61 13.99
CA PRO A 222 18.52 -25.60 13.23
C PRO A 222 19.54 -26.25 14.18
N ALA A 223 19.36 -27.54 14.48
CA ALA A 223 20.50 -28.38 14.82
C ALA A 223 21.46 -28.38 13.62
N GLU A 224 22.77 -28.39 13.88
CA GLU A 224 23.84 -28.09 12.90
C GLU A 224 23.92 -29.01 11.67
N ASP A 225 23.14 -30.09 11.56
CA ASP A 225 23.37 -31.14 10.54
C ASP A 225 22.22 -31.44 9.56
N ASP A 226 21.10 -30.71 9.54
CA ASP A 226 20.00 -30.99 8.59
C ASP A 226 19.77 -29.86 7.57
N VAL A 227 20.51 -29.93 6.46
CA VAL A 227 20.25 -29.15 5.24
C VAL A 227 18.99 -29.69 4.54
N LYS A 228 17.81 -29.27 5.02
CA LYS A 228 16.58 -29.30 4.20
C LYS A 228 16.43 -27.98 3.47
N GLN A 229 16.88 -27.94 2.22
CA GLN A 229 16.59 -26.86 1.28
C GLN A 229 15.12 -26.96 0.81
N GLY A 230 14.24 -26.21 1.47
CA GLY A 230 12.83 -25.98 1.11
C GLY A 230 12.35 -24.74 1.87
N GLY A 231 11.73 -23.78 1.18
CA GLY A 231 11.87 -22.37 1.58
C GLY A 231 11.08 -21.90 2.80
N LYS A 232 11.82 -21.07 3.54
CA LYS A 232 11.51 -20.48 4.84
C LYS A 232 11.55 -18.95 4.71
N ALA A 233 10.66 -18.36 3.90
CA ALA A 233 10.38 -16.94 4.11
C ALA A 233 9.83 -16.85 5.54
N GLY A 234 10.58 -16.25 6.46
CA GLY A 234 10.26 -16.25 7.89
C GLY A 234 8.87 -15.65 8.18
N PRO A 235 8.44 -15.61 9.45
CA PRO A 235 7.11 -15.11 9.83
C PRO A 235 6.84 -13.66 9.41
N GLY A 236 7.87 -12.94 8.95
CA GLY A 236 7.80 -11.59 8.43
C GLY A 236 7.59 -10.55 9.54
N ILE A 237 7.96 -9.30 9.27
CA ILE A 237 7.85 -8.21 10.25
C ILE A 237 6.60 -7.37 10.00
N LEU A 238 5.84 -7.02 11.03
CA LEU A 238 4.64 -6.19 10.93
C LEU A 238 4.87 -4.76 11.45
N GLY A 239 4.73 -3.79 10.56
CA GLY A 239 4.55 -2.39 10.91
C GLY A 239 3.09 -2.05 11.15
N VAL A 240 2.78 -1.26 12.17
CA VAL A 240 1.45 -0.67 12.37
C VAL A 240 1.54 0.83 12.19
N ASN A 241 0.91 1.33 11.12
CA ASN A 241 0.85 2.74 10.82
C ASN A 241 -0.37 3.40 11.47
N LEU A 242 -0.11 4.41 12.30
CA LEU A 242 -1.11 5.16 13.05
C LEU A 242 -1.42 6.48 12.34
N GLY A 243 -2.68 6.89 12.36
CA GLY A 243 -3.14 8.16 11.83
C GLY A 243 -4.22 8.78 12.70
N LYS A 244 -4.43 10.10 12.55
CA LYS A 244 -5.52 10.81 13.21
C LYS A 244 -6.84 10.71 12.44
N ASN A 245 -7.96 10.76 13.15
CA ASN A 245 -9.26 10.97 12.56
C ASN A 245 -9.37 12.36 11.91
N LYS A 246 -10.16 12.46 10.84
CA LYS A 246 -10.33 13.71 10.07
C LYS A 246 -10.85 14.85 10.94
N THR A 247 -11.80 14.55 11.82
CA THR A 247 -12.48 15.50 12.71
C THR A 247 -11.82 15.67 14.08
N SER A 248 -10.72 14.96 14.36
CA SER A 248 -10.03 15.07 15.64
C SER A 248 -9.33 16.42 15.77
N GLU A 249 -9.61 17.11 16.89
CA GLU A 249 -9.00 18.37 17.29
C GLU A 249 -7.62 18.16 17.91
N ASP A 250 -7.48 17.19 18.83
CA ASP A 250 -6.19 16.77 19.37
C ASP A 250 -5.63 15.60 18.58
N ALA A 251 -4.86 15.93 17.54
CA ALA A 251 -4.16 14.92 16.75
C ALA A 251 -3.28 14.00 17.60
N ALA A 252 -2.64 14.49 18.66
CA ALA A 252 -1.72 13.69 19.47
C ALA A 252 -2.46 12.62 20.28
N ALA A 253 -3.65 12.95 20.81
CA ALA A 253 -4.50 11.99 21.52
C ALA A 253 -4.84 10.77 20.65
N ASP A 254 -5.11 10.98 19.36
CA ASP A 254 -5.39 9.88 18.42
C ASP A 254 -4.21 8.92 18.27
N TYR A 255 -2.99 9.45 18.14
CA TYR A 255 -1.79 8.60 18.03
C TYR A 255 -1.51 7.87 19.35
N VAL A 256 -1.67 8.53 20.49
CA VAL A 256 -1.53 7.94 21.84
C VAL A 256 -2.51 6.78 22.01
N GLN A 257 -3.78 6.97 21.64
CA GLN A 257 -4.78 5.89 21.68
C GLN A 257 -4.40 4.72 20.75
N GLY A 258 -3.86 5.03 19.57
CA GLY A 258 -3.29 4.04 18.65
C GLY A 258 -2.17 3.22 19.28
N VAL A 259 -1.25 3.87 20.02
CA VAL A 259 -0.18 3.20 20.77
C VAL A 259 -0.76 2.26 21.82
N HIS A 260 -1.60 2.74 22.73
CA HIS A 260 -2.15 1.90 23.81
C HIS A 260 -2.89 0.67 23.29
N THR A 261 -3.54 0.79 22.13
CA THR A 261 -4.38 -0.27 21.59
C THR A 261 -3.59 -1.27 20.73
N LEU A 262 -2.69 -0.78 19.88
CA LEU A 262 -2.12 -1.59 18.79
C LEU A 262 -0.64 -1.95 18.95
N SER A 263 0.09 -1.27 19.84
CA SER A 263 1.54 -1.43 19.99
C SER A 263 1.96 -2.85 20.33
N GLN A 264 1.20 -3.56 21.17
CA GLN A 264 1.45 -4.96 21.55
C GLN A 264 1.47 -5.95 20.36
N TYR A 265 0.89 -5.59 19.22
CA TYR A 265 0.82 -6.45 18.04
C TYR A 265 1.87 -6.11 16.97
N ALA A 266 2.56 -4.99 17.14
CA ALA A 266 3.44 -4.38 16.14
C ALA A 266 4.90 -4.74 16.41
N ASP A 267 5.64 -5.02 15.34
CA ASP A 267 7.09 -5.10 15.39
C ASP A 267 7.75 -3.73 15.24
N TYR A 268 7.05 -2.77 14.64
CA TYR A 268 7.38 -1.35 14.71
C TYR A 268 6.12 -0.50 14.51
N LEU A 269 6.13 0.71 15.06
CA LEU A 269 5.05 1.68 14.98
C LEU A 269 5.44 2.82 14.04
N VAL A 270 4.45 3.39 13.35
CA VAL A 270 4.66 4.55 12.48
C VAL A 270 3.67 5.66 12.80
N ILE A 271 4.19 6.85 13.10
CA ILE A 271 3.42 8.09 13.15
C ILE A 271 3.30 8.64 11.73
N ASN A 272 2.11 8.60 11.14
CA ASN A 272 1.89 9.17 9.80
C ASN A 272 1.41 10.63 9.88
N VAL A 273 2.33 11.55 9.58
CA VAL A 273 2.10 13.00 9.53
C VAL A 273 2.11 13.55 8.09
N SER A 274 2.05 12.69 7.07
CA SER A 274 2.46 13.06 5.70
C SER A 274 1.40 12.87 4.61
N SER A 275 0.23 12.33 4.95
CA SER A 275 -0.90 12.24 4.01
C SER A 275 -1.33 13.64 3.51
N PRO A 276 -1.40 13.88 2.19
CA PRO A 276 -1.96 15.13 1.65
C PRO A 276 -3.49 15.18 1.74
N ASN A 277 -4.13 14.06 2.12
CA ASN A 277 -5.56 13.86 1.97
C ASN A 277 -6.36 14.09 3.26
N THR A 278 -5.65 14.41 4.34
CA THR A 278 -6.21 14.75 5.65
C THR A 278 -5.85 16.21 5.94
N PRO A 279 -6.82 17.14 5.96
CA PRO A 279 -6.56 18.56 6.16
C PRO A 279 -5.72 18.84 7.41
N GLY A 280 -4.76 19.77 7.30
CA GLY A 280 -3.87 20.17 8.40
C GLY A 280 -2.80 19.15 8.79
N LEU A 281 -2.88 17.88 8.36
CA LEU A 281 -1.98 16.83 8.84
C LEU A 281 -0.50 17.14 8.59
N ARG A 282 -0.15 17.64 7.40
CA ARG A 282 1.24 17.94 7.03
C ARG A 282 1.85 19.08 7.84
N GLN A 283 1.05 19.90 8.51
CA GLN A 283 1.54 20.94 9.42
C GLN A 283 2.17 20.35 10.68
N LEU A 284 1.86 19.09 11.02
CA LEU A 284 2.49 18.36 12.12
C LEU A 284 3.98 18.05 11.86
N GLN A 285 4.48 18.25 10.64
CA GLN A 285 5.90 18.09 10.31
C GLN A 285 6.76 19.30 10.71
N GLY A 286 6.14 20.43 11.08
CA GLY A 286 6.86 21.60 11.59
C GLY A 286 7.62 21.25 12.88
N ARG A 287 8.81 21.83 13.07
CA ARG A 287 9.76 21.47 14.14
C ARG A 287 9.12 21.30 15.52
N LYS A 288 8.32 22.29 15.95
CA LYS A 288 7.68 22.29 17.27
C LYS A 288 6.59 21.21 17.34
N GLN A 289 5.70 21.18 16.36
CA GLN A 289 4.57 20.27 16.31
C GLN A 289 5.04 18.81 16.27
N LEU A 290 6.06 18.52 15.45
CA LEU A 290 6.64 17.18 15.35
C LEU A 290 7.29 16.76 16.67
N LYS A 291 8.09 17.66 17.28
CA LYS A 291 8.74 17.40 18.57
C LYS A 291 7.71 17.10 19.67
N ASP A 292 6.66 17.91 19.77
CA ASP A 292 5.63 17.76 20.79
C ASP A 292 4.82 16.47 20.58
N LEU A 293 4.48 16.16 19.32
CA LEU A 293 3.78 14.92 18.96
C LEU A 293 4.64 13.69 19.28
N VAL A 294 5.88 13.63 18.80
CA VAL A 294 6.78 12.48 19.03
C VAL A 294 6.99 12.25 20.52
N LYS A 295 7.20 13.30 21.32
CA LYS A 295 7.34 13.17 22.78
C LYS A 295 6.12 12.52 23.43
N LYS A 296 4.91 12.96 23.08
CA LYS A 296 3.68 12.38 23.63
C LYS A 296 3.52 10.90 23.23
N VAL A 297 3.82 10.57 21.97
CA VAL A 297 3.69 9.20 21.46
C VAL A 297 4.78 8.28 22.04
N GLN A 298 6.02 8.76 22.19
CA GLN A 298 7.09 8.03 22.89
C GLN A 298 6.71 7.79 24.35
N ALA A 299 6.24 8.82 25.07
CA ALA A 299 5.79 8.65 26.46
C ALA A 299 4.69 7.59 26.59
N ALA A 300 3.67 7.65 25.73
CA ALA A 300 2.59 6.67 25.69
C ALA A 300 3.05 5.24 25.34
N ARG A 301 4.15 5.11 24.57
CA ARG A 301 4.77 3.81 24.28
C ARG A 301 5.57 3.32 25.47
N ASP A 302 6.38 4.19 26.05
CA ASP A 302 7.35 3.83 27.08
C ASP A 302 6.67 3.56 28.44
N GLU A 303 5.45 4.05 28.67
CA GLU A 303 4.64 3.72 29.86
C GLU A 303 3.95 2.34 29.80
N MET A 304 3.89 1.71 28.63
CA MET A 304 3.32 0.38 28.48
C MET A 304 4.26 -0.68 29.09
N GLN A 305 3.69 -1.82 29.47
CA GLN A 305 4.47 -2.94 30.01
C GLN A 305 5.08 -3.76 28.88
N TRP A 306 6.41 -3.80 28.82
CA TRP A 306 7.17 -4.54 27.82
C TRP A 306 7.86 -5.76 28.43
N GLY A 307 7.94 -6.83 27.64
CA GLY A 307 8.78 -7.98 27.96
C GLY A 307 10.26 -7.70 27.64
N GLU A 308 11.07 -8.76 27.57
CA GLU A 308 12.52 -8.65 27.34
C GLU A 308 12.88 -7.96 26.00
N GLU A 309 12.01 -8.07 24.99
CA GLU A 309 12.20 -7.39 23.69
C GLU A 309 12.08 -5.87 23.77
N GLY A 310 11.52 -5.33 24.86
CA GLY A 310 11.30 -3.89 25.04
C GLY A 310 10.18 -3.32 24.16
N PRO A 311 10.06 -1.97 24.10
CA PRO A 311 9.06 -1.30 23.27
C PRO A 311 9.33 -1.49 21.77
N PRO A 312 8.29 -1.52 20.92
CA PRO A 312 8.49 -1.53 19.48
C PRO A 312 9.16 -0.22 19.01
N PRO A 313 10.06 -0.28 18.01
CA PRO A 313 10.62 0.89 17.33
C PRO A 313 9.53 1.86 16.87
N LEU A 314 9.75 3.16 17.04
CA LEU A 314 8.83 4.22 16.65
C LEU A 314 9.42 5.05 15.52
N LEU A 315 8.74 5.01 14.38
CA LEU A 315 9.12 5.70 13.16
C LEU A 315 8.18 6.86 12.87
N VAL A 316 8.66 7.82 12.07
CA VAL A 316 7.83 8.88 11.49
C VAL A 316 7.85 8.78 9.96
N LYS A 317 6.68 8.83 9.32
CA LYS A 317 6.55 8.86 7.86
C LYS A 317 6.35 10.28 7.37
N ILE A 318 7.28 10.79 6.56
CA ILE A 318 7.30 12.19 6.10
C ILE A 318 6.87 12.34 4.64
N ALA A 319 6.46 13.55 4.27
CA ALA A 319 6.08 13.90 2.90
C ALA A 319 7.33 14.16 2.04
N PRO A 320 7.25 13.99 0.71
CA PRO A 320 8.33 14.39 -0.20
C PRO A 320 8.33 15.89 -0.51
N ASP A 321 7.21 16.58 -0.27
CA ASP A 321 7.01 17.98 -0.61
C ASP A 321 7.46 18.88 0.55
N LEU A 322 8.76 18.92 0.80
CA LEU A 322 9.39 19.62 1.93
C LEU A 322 10.49 20.55 1.44
N SER A 323 10.64 21.70 2.08
CA SER A 323 11.80 22.58 1.87
C SER A 323 13.03 22.01 2.55
N ARG A 324 14.22 22.54 2.21
CA ARG A 324 15.46 22.18 2.90
C ARG A 324 15.39 22.45 4.40
N GLN A 325 14.81 23.59 4.81
CA GLN A 325 14.66 23.93 6.22
C GLN A 325 13.76 22.93 6.96
N ASP A 326 12.68 22.48 6.31
CA ASP A 326 11.80 21.44 6.89
C ASP A 326 12.58 20.13 7.12
N LEU A 327 13.43 19.72 6.18
CA LEU A 327 14.27 18.52 6.32
C LEU A 327 15.26 18.67 7.47
N GLU A 328 15.95 19.81 7.56
CA GLU A 328 16.88 20.11 8.66
C GLU A 328 16.18 20.07 10.02
N ASP A 329 14.98 20.63 10.11
CA ASP A 329 14.18 20.62 11.34
C ASP A 329 13.71 19.22 11.72
N ILE A 330 13.22 18.43 10.76
CA ILE A 330 12.81 17.04 10.98
C ILE A 330 14.01 16.20 11.43
N ALA A 331 15.16 16.33 10.76
CA ALA A 331 16.38 15.62 11.13
C ALA A 331 16.84 15.98 12.54
N ALA A 332 16.81 17.26 12.90
CA ALA A 332 17.16 17.73 14.23
C ALA A 332 16.23 17.14 15.30
N VAL A 333 14.92 17.07 15.05
CA VAL A 333 13.96 16.45 15.97
C VAL A 333 14.20 14.95 16.08
N ALA A 334 14.40 14.25 14.96
CA ALA A 334 14.66 12.81 14.93
C ALA A 334 15.91 12.43 15.73
N LEU A 335 17.00 13.16 15.55
CA LEU A 335 18.23 12.96 16.31
C LEU A 335 18.06 13.30 17.80
N ALA A 336 17.42 14.43 18.11
CA ALA A 336 17.27 14.88 19.49
C ALA A 336 16.38 13.95 20.33
N LEU A 337 15.33 13.38 19.73
CA LEU A 337 14.40 12.46 20.38
C LEU A 337 14.75 10.99 20.16
N ARG A 338 15.88 10.70 19.49
CA ARG A 338 16.34 9.34 19.18
C ARG A 338 15.23 8.50 18.54
N LEU A 339 14.58 9.03 17.51
CA LEU A 339 13.63 8.26 16.72
C LEU A 339 14.30 7.00 16.16
N ASP A 340 13.57 5.89 16.20
CA ASP A 340 14.13 4.60 15.78
C ASP A 340 14.26 4.49 14.25
N GLY A 341 13.52 5.32 13.50
CA GLY A 341 13.69 5.45 12.06
C GLY A 341 12.75 6.46 11.41
N LEU A 342 12.93 6.67 10.10
CA LEU A 342 12.07 7.50 9.26
C LEU A 342 11.65 6.76 8.00
N ILE A 343 10.43 7.02 7.53
CA ILE A 343 9.93 6.50 6.24
C ILE A 343 9.84 7.63 5.22
N ILE A 344 10.56 7.48 4.12
CA ILE A 344 10.81 8.53 3.12
C ILE A 344 10.50 7.99 1.73
N SER A 345 9.32 8.25 1.16
CA SER A 345 8.31 9.21 1.59
C SER A 345 6.88 8.72 1.34
N ASN A 346 5.93 9.53 1.79
CA ASN A 346 4.54 9.45 1.34
C ASN A 346 4.39 9.96 -0.11
N THR A 347 3.15 10.02 -0.58
CA THR A 347 2.75 10.57 -1.89
C THR A 347 3.04 12.06 -2.03
N SER A 348 3.22 12.53 -3.26
CA SER A 348 3.54 13.94 -3.58
C SER A 348 2.33 14.71 -4.11
N ILE A 349 2.21 15.98 -3.78
CA ILE A 349 1.23 16.88 -4.43
C ILE A 349 1.76 17.46 -5.75
N GLN A 350 3.05 17.33 -6.04
CA GLN A 350 3.64 17.78 -7.29
C GLN A 350 3.13 16.94 -8.47
N ARG A 351 3.16 17.55 -9.66
CA ARG A 351 2.79 16.92 -10.93
C ARG A 351 3.95 17.16 -11.91
N PRO A 352 4.98 16.30 -11.92
CA PRO A 352 6.12 16.47 -12.82
C PRO A 352 5.68 16.35 -14.29
N ASP A 353 6.52 16.81 -15.22
CA ASP A 353 6.21 16.83 -16.65
C ASP A 353 5.86 15.46 -17.23
N SER A 354 6.40 14.39 -16.65
CA SER A 354 6.06 13.00 -17.01
C SER A 354 4.59 12.65 -16.77
N VAL A 355 3.87 13.44 -15.98
CA VAL A 355 2.45 13.24 -15.64
C VAL A 355 1.59 14.43 -16.05
N SER A 356 2.13 15.65 -16.14
CA SER A 356 1.37 16.90 -16.29
C SER A 356 0.41 16.92 -17.49
N LYS A 357 0.74 16.22 -18.57
CA LYS A 357 -0.09 16.10 -19.79
C LYS A 357 -1.20 15.04 -19.69
N ASN A 358 -1.19 14.19 -18.67
CA ASN A 358 -2.23 13.19 -18.48
C ASN A 358 -3.53 13.88 -18.00
N PRO A 359 -4.71 13.59 -18.60
CA PRO A 359 -5.97 14.22 -18.18
C PRO A 359 -6.30 14.05 -16.69
N VAL A 360 -5.86 12.93 -16.11
CA VAL A 360 -6.07 12.61 -14.69
C VAL A 360 -5.15 13.42 -13.76
N ALA A 361 -4.10 14.07 -14.28
CA ALA A 361 -3.16 14.85 -13.49
C ALA A 361 -3.81 16.00 -12.71
N GLN A 362 -4.96 16.49 -13.19
CA GLN A 362 -5.77 17.54 -12.56
C GLN A 362 -6.52 17.05 -11.32
N GLU A 363 -6.59 15.75 -11.07
CA GLU A 363 -7.20 15.21 -9.86
C GLU A 363 -6.41 15.63 -8.62
N THR A 364 -7.16 16.04 -7.59
CA THR A 364 -6.60 16.37 -6.28
C THR A 364 -6.08 15.14 -5.55
N GLY A 365 -5.17 15.37 -4.61
CA GLY A 365 -4.58 14.33 -3.77
C GLY A 365 -3.15 13.99 -4.14
N GLY A 366 -2.66 12.90 -3.56
CA GLY A 366 -1.27 12.48 -3.65
C GLY A 366 -0.99 11.60 -4.87
N LEU A 367 0.03 11.98 -5.65
CA LEU A 367 0.66 11.21 -6.70
C LEU A 367 1.66 10.20 -6.10
N SER A 368 1.62 8.97 -6.59
CA SER A 368 2.54 7.89 -6.24
C SER A 368 3.01 7.15 -7.49
N GLY A 369 3.99 6.27 -7.32
CA GLY A 369 4.55 5.46 -8.41
C GLY A 369 5.77 6.08 -9.05
N LYS A 370 6.14 5.59 -10.24
CA LYS A 370 7.41 5.89 -10.90
C LYS A 370 7.75 7.39 -11.02
N PRO A 371 6.79 8.30 -11.30
CA PRO A 371 7.08 9.73 -11.43
C PRO A 371 7.65 10.40 -10.18
N ILE A 372 7.38 9.87 -8.98
CA ILE A 372 7.91 10.43 -7.73
C ILE A 372 9.23 9.77 -7.30
N PHE A 373 9.75 8.81 -8.06
CA PHE A 373 10.99 8.13 -7.74
C PHE A 373 12.17 9.12 -7.57
N PRO A 374 12.45 10.05 -8.51
CA PRO A 374 13.56 10.98 -8.37
C PRO A 374 13.43 11.86 -7.13
N LEU A 375 12.25 12.46 -6.92
CA LEU A 375 11.96 13.31 -5.76
C LEU A 375 12.15 12.56 -4.45
N SER A 376 11.50 11.41 -4.29
CA SER A 376 11.58 10.63 -3.05
C SER A 376 12.98 10.06 -2.80
N THR A 377 13.79 9.79 -3.83
CA THR A 377 15.19 9.33 -3.67
C THR A 377 16.09 10.49 -3.26
N ASN A 378 15.86 11.69 -3.79
CA ASN A 378 16.58 12.88 -3.36
C ASN A 378 16.30 13.21 -1.88
N ILE A 379 15.04 13.24 -1.47
CA ILE A 379 14.67 13.50 -0.06
C ILE A 379 15.27 12.43 0.87
N LEU A 380 15.30 11.17 0.45
CA LEU A 380 15.94 10.08 1.19
C LEU A 380 17.45 10.35 1.38
N LYS A 381 18.15 10.72 0.30
CA LYS A 381 19.58 11.06 0.33
C LYS A 381 19.87 12.23 1.26
N GLU A 382 19.13 13.33 1.12
CA GLU A 382 19.28 14.52 1.98
C GLU A 382 19.06 14.16 3.46
N MET A 383 18.04 13.37 3.77
CA MET A 383 17.78 12.96 5.15
C MET A 383 18.86 12.04 5.72
N TYR A 384 19.43 11.15 4.89
CA TYR A 384 20.57 10.31 5.30
C TYR A 384 21.78 11.17 5.68
N ILE A 385 22.10 12.19 4.86
CA ILE A 385 23.18 13.14 5.11
C ILE A 385 22.91 13.95 6.40
N LEU A 386 21.71 14.52 6.53
CA LEU A 386 21.32 15.34 7.68
C LEU A 386 21.33 14.55 9.00
N THR A 387 20.93 13.28 8.95
CA THR A 387 20.98 12.37 10.11
C THR A 387 22.34 11.72 10.31
N LYS A 388 23.30 11.96 9.40
CA LYS A 388 24.65 11.36 9.40
C LYS A 388 24.62 9.83 9.47
N GLY A 389 23.64 9.22 8.82
CA GLY A 389 23.41 7.78 8.85
C GLY A 389 23.05 7.20 10.23
N LYS A 390 22.77 8.03 11.25
CA LYS A 390 22.47 7.57 12.62
C LYS A 390 21.02 7.10 12.81
N ILE A 391 20.13 7.47 11.90
CA ILE A 391 18.71 7.12 11.94
C ILE A 391 18.45 6.17 10.76
N PRO A 392 18.03 4.91 11.01
CA PRO A 392 17.62 4.00 9.95
C PRO A 392 16.49 4.58 9.10
N LEU A 393 16.61 4.43 7.78
CA LEU A 393 15.64 4.97 6.83
C LEU A 393 14.95 3.85 6.05
N ILE A 394 13.63 3.96 5.90
CA ILE A 394 12.85 3.16 4.96
C ILE A 394 12.57 4.00 3.70
N GLY A 395 13.14 3.59 2.56
CA GLY A 395 12.89 4.22 1.26
C GLY A 395 11.56 3.81 0.66
N CYS A 396 10.66 4.75 0.40
CA CYS A 396 9.33 4.55 -0.18
C CYS A 396 9.09 5.56 -1.30
N GLY A 397 8.50 5.10 -2.41
CA GLY A 397 8.12 5.98 -3.53
C GLY A 397 8.79 5.59 -4.84
N GLY A 398 7.96 5.14 -5.79
CA GLY A 398 8.35 4.90 -7.18
C GLY A 398 9.27 3.72 -7.44
N ILE A 399 9.47 2.83 -6.47
CA ILE A 399 10.26 1.61 -6.64
C ILE A 399 9.48 0.61 -7.49
N SER A 400 10.04 0.25 -8.65
CA SER A 400 9.42 -0.67 -9.61
C SER A 400 10.31 -1.83 -10.07
N SER A 401 11.60 -1.81 -9.72
CA SER A 401 12.59 -2.85 -10.04
C SER A 401 13.61 -3.01 -8.91
N GLY A 402 14.42 -4.08 -8.95
CA GLY A 402 15.50 -4.29 -7.99
C GLY A 402 16.58 -3.22 -8.12
N GLU A 403 16.79 -2.69 -9.32
CA GLU A 403 17.66 -1.53 -9.58
C GLU A 403 17.13 -0.25 -8.90
N ASP A 404 15.81 -0.02 -8.91
CA ASP A 404 15.20 1.11 -8.18
C ASP A 404 15.37 0.94 -6.66
N ALA A 405 15.18 -0.27 -6.14
CA ALA A 405 15.40 -0.58 -4.73
C ALA A 405 16.87 -0.38 -4.35
N TYR A 406 17.79 -0.83 -5.20
CA TYR A 406 19.22 -0.67 -5.03
C TYR A 406 19.64 0.80 -4.95
N LYS A 407 19.12 1.64 -5.85
CA LYS A 407 19.32 3.10 -5.81
C LYS A 407 18.83 3.73 -4.51
N LYS A 408 17.70 3.27 -3.96
CA LYS A 408 17.23 3.72 -2.64
C LYS A 408 18.20 3.30 -1.53
N VAL A 409 18.68 2.06 -1.57
CA VAL A 409 19.67 1.56 -0.61
C VAL A 409 20.95 2.40 -0.65
N ARG A 410 21.52 2.62 -1.83
CA ARG A 410 22.70 3.47 -2.02
C ARG A 410 22.48 4.92 -1.60
N ALA A 411 21.25 5.43 -1.73
CA ALA A 411 20.86 6.75 -1.24
C ALA A 411 20.67 6.81 0.29
N GLY A 412 20.73 5.70 1.02
CA GLY A 412 20.71 5.66 2.48
C GLY A 412 19.59 4.83 3.12
N ALA A 413 18.74 4.16 2.32
CA ALA A 413 17.71 3.28 2.87
C ALA A 413 18.30 1.97 3.41
N SER A 414 17.92 1.59 4.64
CA SER A 414 18.18 0.26 5.20
C SER A 414 17.12 -0.75 4.73
N LEU A 415 15.88 -0.28 4.53
CA LEU A 415 14.74 -1.06 4.06
C LEU A 415 14.01 -0.28 2.96
N VAL A 416 13.24 -0.96 2.11
CA VAL A 416 12.45 -0.31 1.06
C VAL A 416 10.99 -0.74 1.09
N GLN A 417 10.10 0.14 0.66
CA GLN A 417 8.67 -0.13 0.54
C GLN A 417 8.15 0.16 -0.86
N LEU A 418 7.29 -0.73 -1.35
CA LEU A 418 6.52 -0.51 -2.57
C LEU A 418 5.01 -0.56 -2.33
N TYR A 419 4.28 0.06 -3.25
CA TYR A 419 2.82 0.01 -3.34
C TYR A 419 2.41 0.00 -4.81
N THR A 420 2.64 1.12 -5.51
CA THR A 420 2.08 1.33 -6.86
C THR A 420 2.56 0.27 -7.86
N ALA A 421 3.84 -0.08 -7.83
CA ALA A 421 4.35 -1.15 -8.68
C ALA A 421 3.69 -2.50 -8.37
N PHE A 422 3.46 -2.83 -7.09
CA PHE A 422 2.76 -4.07 -6.71
C PHE A 422 1.29 -4.05 -7.17
N ALA A 423 0.61 -2.91 -7.07
CA ALA A 423 -0.76 -2.75 -7.56
C ALA A 423 -0.89 -2.98 -9.09
N TYR A 424 0.19 -2.79 -9.85
CA TYR A 424 0.22 -3.02 -11.30
C TYR A 424 0.88 -4.32 -11.73
N GLY A 425 1.90 -4.79 -11.01
CA GLY A 425 2.72 -5.96 -11.35
C GLY A 425 2.29 -7.24 -10.64
N GLY A 426 1.54 -7.13 -9.54
CA GLY A 426 1.03 -8.26 -8.79
C GLY A 426 2.12 -9.08 -8.08
N PRO A 427 1.78 -10.29 -7.59
CA PRO A 427 2.65 -11.15 -6.79
C PRO A 427 4.02 -11.46 -7.41
N ALA A 428 4.08 -11.68 -8.73
CA ALA A 428 5.31 -12.01 -9.43
C ALA A 428 6.44 -10.98 -9.30
N LEU A 429 6.09 -9.73 -8.97
CA LEU A 429 7.05 -8.64 -8.82
C LEU A 429 8.01 -8.87 -7.64
N ILE A 430 7.55 -9.49 -6.55
CA ILE A 430 8.33 -9.60 -5.30
C ILE A 430 9.59 -10.47 -5.49
N PRO A 431 9.52 -11.73 -5.96
CA PRO A 431 10.72 -12.52 -6.20
C PRO A 431 11.63 -11.91 -7.27
N GLN A 432 11.07 -11.24 -8.27
CA GLN A 432 11.84 -10.53 -9.29
C GLN A 432 12.68 -9.40 -8.66
N LEU A 433 12.07 -8.56 -7.83
CA LEU A 433 12.77 -7.47 -7.13
C LEU A 433 13.92 -7.98 -6.27
N LYS A 434 13.71 -9.09 -5.54
CA LYS A 434 14.73 -9.70 -4.68
C LYS A 434 15.92 -10.19 -5.51
N ALA A 435 15.66 -10.92 -6.60
CA ALA A 435 16.71 -11.41 -7.48
C ALA A 435 17.49 -10.26 -8.14
N GLU A 436 16.81 -9.27 -8.69
CA GLU A 436 17.44 -8.11 -9.32
C GLU A 436 18.27 -7.28 -8.32
N LEU A 437 17.78 -7.09 -7.08
CA LEU A 437 18.52 -6.38 -6.04
C LEU A 437 19.80 -7.12 -5.65
N ALA A 438 19.74 -8.45 -5.48
CA ALA A 438 20.92 -9.27 -5.21
C ALA A 438 21.95 -9.16 -6.34
N GLN A 439 21.51 -9.24 -7.60
CA GLN A 439 22.37 -9.05 -8.77
C GLN A 439 23.03 -7.67 -8.80
N CYS A 440 22.32 -6.61 -8.40
CA CYS A 440 22.89 -5.27 -8.31
C CYS A 440 24.00 -5.17 -7.25
N LEU A 441 23.80 -5.81 -6.10
CA LEU A 441 24.80 -5.87 -5.03
C LEU A 441 26.05 -6.64 -5.48
N GLU A 442 25.87 -7.82 -6.09
CA GLU A 442 26.96 -8.64 -6.63
C GLU A 442 27.74 -7.89 -7.72
N ARG A 443 27.03 -7.26 -8.67
CA ARG A 443 27.62 -6.47 -9.76
C ARG A 443 28.56 -5.39 -9.25
N ASP A 444 28.19 -4.72 -8.17
CA ASP A 444 28.94 -3.61 -7.61
C ASP A 444 29.90 -4.05 -6.48
N GLY A 445 30.04 -5.36 -6.25
CA GLY A 445 31.03 -5.94 -5.34
C GLY A 445 30.65 -5.93 -3.86
N PHE A 446 29.38 -5.70 -3.52
CA PHE A 446 28.90 -5.73 -2.13
C PHE A 446 28.60 -7.15 -1.67
N LYS A 447 29.09 -7.53 -0.50
CA LYS A 447 28.84 -8.86 0.10
C LYS A 447 27.53 -8.93 0.87
N SER A 448 27.04 -7.77 1.31
CA SER A 448 25.76 -7.63 2.00
C SER A 448 25.12 -6.30 1.66
N ILE A 449 23.80 -6.24 1.81
CA ILE A 449 23.05 -5.00 1.60
C ILE A 449 23.51 -3.86 2.51
N TYR A 450 24.03 -4.16 3.71
CA TYR A 450 24.56 -3.15 4.64
C TYR A 450 25.69 -2.33 4.06
N GLU A 451 26.59 -2.97 3.32
CA GLU A 451 27.74 -2.29 2.74
C GLU A 451 27.31 -1.24 1.71
N ALA A 452 26.19 -1.48 1.03
CA ALA A 452 25.60 -0.59 0.05
C ALA A 452 24.80 0.57 0.66
N VAL A 453 24.36 0.50 1.91
CA VAL A 453 23.55 1.56 2.53
C VAL A 453 24.33 2.88 2.56
N GLY A 454 23.77 3.89 1.89
CA GLY A 454 24.37 5.23 1.85
C GLY A 454 25.64 5.34 1.00
N ALA A 455 25.94 4.35 0.15
CA ALA A 455 27.14 4.35 -0.70
C ALA A 455 27.28 5.60 -1.60
N ASP A 456 26.17 6.27 -1.94
CA ASP A 456 26.18 7.51 -2.74
C ASP A 456 26.39 8.79 -1.90
N CYS A 457 26.58 8.63 -0.59
CA CYS A 457 26.71 9.70 0.40
C CYS A 457 28.06 9.71 1.13
N ARG A 458 28.94 8.74 0.83
CA ARG A 458 30.25 8.57 1.46
C ARG A 458 31.33 9.37 0.76
#